data_AF-A0A842TTV2-F1
#
_entry.id   AF-A0A842TTV2-F1
#
_cell.length_a   1.000
_cell.length_b   1.000
_cell.length_c   1.000
_cell.angle_alpha   90.00
_cell.angle_beta   90.00
_cell.angle_gamma   90.00
#
_symmetry.space_group_name_H-M   'P 1'
#
loop_
_entity.id
_entity.type
_entity.pdbx_description
1 polymer ?
#
loop_
_entity_poly.entity_id
_entity_poly.type
_entity_poly.pdbx_seq_one_letter_code
_entity_poly.pdbx_strand_id
1 'polypeptide(L)'
;MYLKGGSISRIIVFILLFTAGFFAGDVISYAGSFDNVKPFSLSSNEVNSPFDHIKEEDIDVLMDKVVINVEKPTWARFADTNSMDPIIDKGANSIEVKPLSEKDVHIGDIVSYNARFTDGVVIHRVIDIKEDEKGLYYVMKGDNNENEDPERVRFEQLKGVVIAVVY
;
A
#
# COMPACT_ATOMS: atom_id res chain seq x y z
N MET A 1 44.46 44.85 17.38
CA MET A 1 44.27 43.42 17.08
C MET A 1 42.99 43.29 16.25
N TYR A 2 43.10 43.40 14.93
CA TYR A 2 41.96 43.38 14.01
C TYR A 2 41.49 41.92 13.82
N LEU A 3 40.26 41.62 14.24
CA LEU A 3 39.64 40.32 13.99
C LEU A 3 39.33 40.19 12.49
N LYS A 4 39.85 39.15 11.85
CA LYS A 4 39.62 38.77 10.45
C LYS A 4 38.12 38.52 10.19
N GLY A 5 37.37 39.56 9.84
CA GLY A 5 35.93 39.50 9.52
C GLY A 5 35.55 38.77 8.20
N GLY A 6 36.53 38.26 7.45
CA GLY A 6 36.28 37.65 6.14
C GLY A 6 35.78 36.20 6.17
N SER A 7 36.02 35.45 7.25
CA SER A 7 35.69 34.00 7.30
C SER A 7 34.22 33.75 7.66
N ILE A 8 33.69 34.51 8.63
CA ILE A 8 32.30 34.36 9.11
C ILE A 8 31.31 34.78 8.02
N SER A 9 31.61 35.85 7.27
CA SER A 9 30.79 36.30 6.14
C SER A 9 30.68 35.23 5.04
N ARG A 10 31.78 34.52 4.74
CA ARG A 10 31.77 33.45 3.74
C ARG A 10 30.91 32.25 4.18
N ILE A 11 30.96 31.87 5.45
CA ILE A 11 30.14 30.77 5.99
C ILE A 11 28.65 31.11 5.89
N ILE A 12 28.26 32.34 6.23
CA ILE A 12 26.86 32.80 6.14
C ILE A 12 26.37 32.77 4.68
N VAL A 13 27.20 33.23 3.73
CA VAL A 13 26.87 33.17 2.29
C VAL A 13 26.71 31.73 1.82
N PHE A 14 27.55 30.80 2.29
CA PHE A 14 27.41 29.37 1.96
C PHE A 14 26.12 28.78 2.52
N ILE A 15 25.73 29.10 3.75
CA ILE A 15 24.46 28.63 4.34
C ILE A 15 23.26 29.20 3.57
N LEU A 16 23.30 30.47 3.19
CA LEU A 16 22.23 31.10 2.40
C LEU A 16 22.13 30.49 1.00
N LEU A 17 23.25 30.20 0.33
CA LEU A 17 23.24 29.54 -0.98
C LEU A 17 22.76 28.09 -0.88
N PHE A 18 23.17 27.37 0.17
CA PHE A 18 22.71 26.00 0.41
C PHE A 18 21.20 25.96 0.69
N THR A 19 20.70 26.84 1.56
CA THR A 19 19.25 26.91 1.86
C THR A 19 18.45 27.37 0.64
N ALA A 20 18.90 28.37 -0.11
CA ALA A 20 18.25 28.78 -1.35
C ALA A 20 18.24 27.66 -2.41
N GLY A 21 19.34 26.91 -2.53
CA GLY A 21 19.41 25.73 -3.40
C GLY A 21 18.46 24.60 -2.96
N PHE A 22 18.37 24.36 -1.65
CA PHE A 22 17.45 23.38 -1.05
C PHE A 22 15.99 23.74 -1.36
N PHE A 23 15.58 24.99 -1.08
CA PHE A 23 14.22 25.46 -1.38
C PHE A 23 13.94 25.53 -2.89
N ALA A 24 14.92 25.85 -3.73
CA ALA A 24 14.75 25.83 -5.19
C ALA A 24 14.54 24.40 -5.71
N GLY A 25 15.25 23.42 -5.16
CA GLY A 25 15.05 22.00 -5.45
C GLY A 25 13.64 21.53 -5.07
N ASP A 26 13.17 21.92 -3.88
CA ASP A 26 11.82 21.61 -3.42
C ASP A 26 10.73 22.23 -4.31
N VAL A 27 10.91 23.49 -4.74
CA VAL A 27 9.97 24.17 -5.66
C VAL A 27 9.94 23.50 -7.04
N ILE A 28 11.10 23.10 -7.58
CA ILE A 28 11.17 22.40 -8.87
C ILE A 28 10.54 21.00 -8.77
N SER A 29 10.79 20.28 -7.68
CA SER A 29 10.15 19.00 -7.38
C SER A 29 8.63 19.15 -7.31
N TYR A 30 8.15 20.18 -6.61
CA TYR A 30 6.72 20.48 -6.49
C TYR A 30 6.08 20.86 -7.84
N ALA A 31 6.77 21.66 -8.66
CA ALA A 31 6.28 22.05 -9.99
C ALA A 31 6.23 20.87 -10.99
N GLY A 32 7.14 19.90 -10.87
CA GLY A 32 7.10 18.66 -11.66
C GLY A 32 6.08 17.63 -11.18
N SER A 33 5.47 17.86 -10.00
CA SER A 33 4.56 16.91 -9.34
C SER A 33 3.09 17.32 -9.42
N PHE A 34 2.72 18.29 -10.27
CA PHE A 34 1.32 18.76 -10.39
C PHE A 34 0.33 17.65 -10.79
N ASP A 35 0.80 16.58 -11.44
CA ASP A 35 -0.03 15.40 -11.76
C ASP A 35 0.15 14.23 -10.77
N ASN A 36 1.22 14.22 -9.96
CA ASN A 36 1.58 13.10 -9.08
C ASN A 36 1.96 13.61 -7.67
N VAL A 37 0.97 13.79 -6.80
CA VAL A 37 1.18 14.23 -5.42
C VAL A 37 1.84 13.12 -4.61
N LYS A 38 3.13 13.26 -4.29
CA LYS A 38 3.81 12.37 -3.33
C LYS A 38 3.70 12.96 -1.92
N PRO A 39 3.01 12.29 -0.98
CA PRO A 39 2.95 12.77 0.40
C PRO A 39 4.32 12.63 1.08
N PHE A 40 4.70 13.65 1.85
CA PHE A 40 5.93 13.67 2.65
C PHE A 40 5.62 13.24 4.09
N SER A 41 6.39 12.29 4.66
CA SER A 41 6.27 11.83 6.05
C SER A 41 7.59 12.01 6.81
N LEU A 42 7.53 12.55 8.03
CA LEU A 42 8.71 12.84 8.88
C LEU A 42 9.00 11.77 9.94
N SER A 43 8.01 10.96 10.36
CA SER A 43 8.18 10.02 11.47
C SER A 43 7.06 8.96 11.57
N SER A 44 7.01 8.00 10.66
CA SER A 44 6.11 6.85 10.73
C SER A 44 6.90 5.54 10.82
N ASN A 45 6.41 4.59 11.61
CA ASN A 45 6.92 3.22 11.59
C ASN A 45 6.52 2.57 10.26
N GLU A 46 7.49 1.92 9.61
CA GLU A 46 7.24 1.15 8.40
C GLU A 46 6.42 -0.09 8.73
N VAL A 47 5.38 -0.33 7.94
CA VAL A 47 4.53 -1.52 8.01
C VAL A 47 4.43 -2.07 6.59
N ASN A 48 4.45 -3.40 6.45
CA ASN A 48 4.31 -4.06 5.14
C ASN A 48 3.01 -3.60 4.47
N SER A 49 3.16 -2.94 3.32
CA SER A 49 2.05 -2.50 2.49
C SER A 49 1.77 -3.53 1.39
N PRO A 50 0.57 -3.52 0.78
CA PRO A 50 0.28 -4.38 -0.36
C PRO A 50 1.34 -4.21 -1.46
N PHE A 51 1.61 -5.29 -2.18
CA PHE A 51 2.49 -5.27 -3.32
C PHE A 51 1.89 -4.47 -4.47
N ASP A 52 2.74 -3.93 -5.34
CA ASP A 52 2.30 -3.19 -6.52
C ASP A 52 1.83 -4.16 -7.62
N HIS A 53 0.55 -4.53 -7.55
CA HIS A 53 -0.07 -5.46 -8.49
C HIS A 53 -0.43 -4.81 -9.83
N ILE A 54 -0.66 -3.50 -9.86
CA ILE A 54 -1.11 -2.75 -11.03
C ILE A 54 -0.14 -1.60 -11.28
N LYS A 55 0.59 -1.69 -12.38
CA LYS A 55 1.53 -0.64 -12.74
C LYS A 55 0.78 0.63 -13.12
N GLU A 56 1.42 1.79 -12.89
CA GLU A 56 0.89 3.10 -13.27
C GLU A 56 0.52 3.18 -14.77
N GLU A 57 1.27 2.47 -15.64
CA GLU A 57 0.99 2.38 -17.08
C GLU A 57 -0.34 1.69 -17.43
N ASP A 58 -0.91 0.90 -16.52
CA ASP A 58 -2.19 0.22 -16.68
C ASP A 58 -3.38 1.05 -16.12
N ILE A 59 -3.12 2.26 -15.63
CA ILE A 59 -4.12 3.16 -15.03
C ILE A 59 -4.28 4.43 -15.89
N ASP A 60 -5.43 4.55 -16.55
CA ASP A 60 -5.78 5.73 -17.34
C ASP A 60 -6.73 6.64 -16.54
N VAL A 61 -6.26 7.84 -16.20
CA VAL A 61 -7.10 8.89 -15.60
C VAL A 61 -7.54 9.87 -16.69
N LEU A 62 -8.82 9.84 -17.04
CA LEU A 62 -9.43 10.65 -18.10
C LEU A 62 -10.37 11.70 -17.48
N MET A 63 -10.87 12.63 -18.32
CA MET A 63 -11.71 13.73 -17.85
C MET A 63 -13.03 13.28 -17.18
N ASP A 64 -13.58 12.14 -17.58
CA ASP A 64 -14.89 11.64 -17.17
C ASP A 64 -14.84 10.27 -16.46
N LYS A 65 -13.68 9.61 -16.44
CA LYS A 65 -13.53 8.27 -15.88
C LYS A 65 -12.10 7.92 -15.51
N VAL A 66 -11.96 6.90 -14.69
CA VAL A 66 -10.71 6.17 -14.46
C VAL A 66 -10.87 4.77 -15.05
N VAL A 67 -9.88 4.30 -15.80
CA VAL A 67 -9.84 2.94 -16.35
C VAL A 67 -8.63 2.22 -15.78
N ILE A 68 -8.86 1.05 -15.19
CA ILE A 68 -7.80 0.16 -14.69
C ILE A 68 -7.79 -1.07 -15.60
N ASN A 69 -6.72 -1.25 -16.36
CA ASN A 69 -6.61 -2.30 -17.37
C ASN A 69 -6.11 -3.60 -16.74
N VAL A 70 -7.04 -4.47 -16.32
CA VAL A 70 -6.72 -5.73 -15.64
C VAL A 70 -7.53 -6.90 -16.20
N GLU A 71 -6.97 -8.11 -16.13
CA GLU A 71 -7.66 -9.31 -16.60
C GLU A 71 -8.68 -9.80 -15.56
N LYS A 72 -9.96 -9.87 -15.96
CA LYS A 72 -11.07 -10.47 -15.20
C LYS A 72 -11.18 -9.92 -13.74
N PRO A 73 -11.30 -8.60 -13.56
CA PRO A 73 -11.51 -8.03 -12.23
C PRO A 73 -12.84 -8.51 -11.63
N THR A 74 -12.85 -8.68 -10.32
CA THR A 74 -14.05 -8.98 -9.53
C THR A 74 -14.37 -7.80 -8.63
N TRP A 75 -15.67 -7.50 -8.49
CA TRP A 75 -16.18 -6.49 -7.55
C TRP A 75 -16.63 -7.16 -6.26
N ALA A 76 -16.09 -6.73 -5.12
CA ALA A 76 -16.50 -7.25 -3.81
C ALA A 76 -17.07 -6.14 -2.91
N ARG A 77 -17.97 -6.56 -2.02
CA ARG A 77 -18.69 -5.70 -1.06
C ARG A 77 -18.51 -6.27 0.34
N PHE A 78 -18.49 -5.40 1.33
CA PHE A 78 -18.12 -5.79 2.69
C PHE A 78 -19.27 -5.68 3.69
N ALA A 79 -19.26 -6.62 4.63
CA ALA A 79 -20.11 -6.58 5.81
C ALA A 79 -19.44 -5.75 6.91
N ASP A 80 -20.28 -5.20 7.78
CA ASP A 80 -19.91 -4.36 8.93
C ASP A 80 -19.35 -5.23 10.07
N THR A 81 -18.09 -5.65 9.90
CA THR A 81 -17.40 -6.55 10.85
C THR A 81 -16.32 -5.85 11.67
N ASN A 82 -15.91 -4.64 11.27
CA ASN A 82 -14.82 -3.85 11.85
C ASN A 82 -13.42 -4.52 11.83
N SER A 83 -13.26 -5.71 11.23
CA SER A 83 -11.98 -6.44 11.29
C SER A 83 -10.88 -5.82 10.43
N MET A 84 -11.27 -5.08 9.39
CA MET A 84 -10.37 -4.41 8.46
C MET A 84 -10.32 -2.89 8.65
N ASP A 85 -10.86 -2.38 9.76
CA ASP A 85 -10.73 -0.97 10.08
C ASP A 85 -9.24 -0.58 10.24
N PRO A 86 -8.84 0.64 9.83
CA PRO A 86 -9.67 1.68 9.23
C PRO A 86 -9.76 1.59 7.69
N ILE A 87 -9.20 0.55 7.07
CA ILE A 87 -9.00 0.50 5.61
C ILE A 87 -10.25 -0.01 4.88
N ILE A 88 -10.99 -0.95 5.45
CA ILE A 88 -12.20 -1.45 4.80
C ILE A 88 -13.31 -1.56 5.84
N ASP A 89 -14.39 -0.85 5.59
CA ASP A 89 -15.62 -0.89 6.39
C ASP A 89 -16.86 -0.93 5.46
N LYS A 90 -18.04 -1.08 6.04
CA LYS A 90 -19.32 -1.08 5.37
C LYS A 90 -19.48 0.16 4.48
N GLY A 91 -19.80 -0.09 3.22
CA GLY A 91 -19.99 0.94 2.19
C GLY A 91 -18.81 1.02 1.24
N ALA A 92 -17.61 0.65 1.69
CA ALA A 92 -16.47 0.44 0.81
C ALA A 92 -16.69 -0.77 -0.09
N ASN A 93 -15.98 -0.78 -1.21
CA ASN A 93 -15.95 -1.86 -2.17
C ASN A 93 -14.49 -2.09 -2.60
N SER A 94 -14.15 -3.30 -2.99
CA SER A 94 -12.85 -3.59 -3.59
C SER A 94 -12.98 -4.05 -5.03
N ILE A 95 -11.92 -3.77 -5.79
CA ILE A 95 -11.63 -4.44 -7.04
C ILE A 95 -10.54 -5.46 -6.73
N GLU A 96 -10.79 -6.72 -7.13
CA GLU A 96 -9.90 -7.84 -6.88
C GLU A 96 -9.52 -8.56 -8.17
N VAL A 97 -8.32 -9.10 -8.22
CA VAL A 97 -7.86 -10.01 -9.28
C VAL A 97 -7.48 -11.35 -8.70
N LYS A 98 -7.81 -12.43 -9.39
CA LYS A 98 -7.47 -13.77 -8.94
C LYS A 98 -5.97 -14.01 -9.17
N PRO A 99 -5.17 -14.35 -8.13
CA PRO A 99 -3.77 -14.69 -8.32
C PRO A 99 -3.65 -15.98 -9.14
N LEU A 100 -2.64 -16.06 -10.01
CA LEU A 100 -2.44 -17.20 -10.91
C LEU A 100 -1.48 -18.22 -10.31
N SER A 101 -0.61 -17.78 -9.40
CA SER A 101 0.35 -18.61 -8.68
C SER A 101 0.65 -18.08 -7.28
N GLU A 102 1.28 -18.90 -6.45
CA GLU A 102 1.71 -18.52 -5.10
C GLU A 102 2.67 -17.32 -5.08
N LYS A 103 3.39 -17.08 -6.18
CA LYS A 103 4.33 -15.96 -6.35
C LYS A 103 3.64 -14.62 -6.55
N ASP A 104 2.35 -14.63 -6.87
CA ASP A 104 1.56 -13.42 -7.07
C ASP A 104 1.01 -12.89 -5.74
N VAL A 105 1.34 -13.52 -4.61
CA VAL A 105 0.84 -13.17 -3.29
C VAL A 105 2.02 -12.82 -2.39
N HIS A 106 1.97 -11.64 -1.80
CA HIS A 106 3.06 -11.06 -1.04
C HIS A 106 2.62 -10.69 0.38
N ILE A 107 3.59 -10.64 1.30
CA ILE A 107 3.36 -10.11 2.64
C ILE A 107 2.91 -8.65 2.49
N GLY A 108 1.83 -8.29 3.17
CA GLY A 108 1.19 -6.98 3.09
C GLY A 108 -0.05 -6.95 2.21
N ASP A 109 -0.25 -7.92 1.32
CA ASP A 109 -1.44 -7.98 0.47
C ASP A 109 -2.73 -8.17 1.28
N ILE A 110 -3.81 -7.54 0.85
CA ILE A 110 -5.16 -7.82 1.36
C ILE A 110 -5.81 -8.81 0.40
N VAL A 111 -6.27 -9.94 0.91
CA VAL A 111 -6.80 -11.02 0.08
C VAL A 111 -8.14 -11.54 0.60
N SER A 112 -9.02 -11.86 -0.34
CA SER A 112 -10.27 -12.58 -0.09
C SER A 112 -10.03 -14.08 -0.19
N TYR A 113 -10.49 -14.86 0.78
CA TYR A 113 -10.27 -16.31 0.83
C TYR A 113 -11.44 -17.07 1.47
N ASN A 114 -11.60 -18.33 1.10
CA ASN A 114 -12.56 -19.25 1.74
C ASN A 114 -11.97 -19.79 3.04
N ALA A 115 -12.38 -19.21 4.17
CA ALA A 115 -12.06 -19.72 5.49
C ALA A 115 -12.85 -21.00 5.79
N ARG A 116 -12.24 -21.97 6.47
CA ARG A 116 -12.90 -23.21 6.92
C ARG A 116 -13.54 -23.06 8.30
N PHE A 117 -13.20 -22.01 9.03
CA PHE A 117 -13.73 -21.75 10.38
C PHE A 117 -15.01 -20.90 10.38
N THR A 118 -15.50 -20.47 9.22
CA THR A 118 -16.75 -19.72 9.07
C THR A 118 -17.42 -20.05 7.74
N ASP A 119 -18.73 -19.88 7.67
CA ASP A 119 -19.49 -20.03 6.44
C ASP A 119 -19.40 -18.73 5.62
N GLY A 120 -18.30 -18.53 4.89
CA GLY A 120 -18.14 -17.35 4.05
C GLY A 120 -16.74 -17.10 3.49
N VAL A 121 -16.66 -16.02 2.70
CA VAL A 121 -15.39 -15.44 2.26
C VAL A 121 -14.94 -14.43 3.32
N VAL A 122 -13.70 -14.56 3.76
CA VAL A 122 -13.03 -13.62 4.67
C VAL A 122 -12.05 -12.79 3.85
N ILE A 123 -11.92 -11.51 4.19
CA ILE A 123 -10.93 -10.60 3.60
C ILE A 123 -10.00 -10.10 4.69
N HIS A 124 -8.73 -10.45 4.65
CA HIS A 124 -7.74 -10.05 5.65
C HIS A 124 -6.36 -9.85 5.00
N ARG A 125 -5.41 -9.28 5.75
CA ARG A 125 -4.05 -9.04 5.29
C ARG A 125 -3.16 -10.26 5.48
N VAL A 126 -2.34 -10.56 4.47
CA VAL A 126 -1.22 -11.51 4.58
C VAL A 126 -0.15 -10.89 5.45
N ILE A 127 0.04 -11.40 6.67
CA ILE A 127 1.08 -10.92 7.58
C ILE A 127 2.36 -11.74 7.53
N ASP A 128 2.27 -12.98 7.03
CA ASP A 128 3.42 -13.87 6.88
C ASP A 128 3.14 -14.95 5.82
N ILE A 129 4.21 -15.47 5.23
CA ILE A 129 4.18 -16.57 4.26
C ILE A 129 5.16 -17.64 4.72
N LYS A 130 4.66 -18.85 4.95
CA LYS A 130 5.42 -19.96 5.53
C LYS A 130 5.24 -21.22 4.71
N GLU A 131 6.04 -22.23 5.00
CA GLU A 131 5.97 -23.53 4.36
C GLU A 131 5.89 -24.63 5.44
N ASP A 132 5.10 -25.67 5.17
CA ASP A 132 5.10 -26.91 5.94
C ASP A 132 5.05 -28.13 5.00
N GLU A 133 4.85 -29.32 5.54
CA GLU A 133 4.82 -30.57 4.77
C GLU A 133 3.76 -30.60 3.66
N LYS A 134 2.76 -29.71 3.70
CA LYS A 134 1.70 -29.60 2.68
C LYS A 134 1.97 -28.49 1.68
N GLY A 135 3.14 -27.85 1.74
CA GLY A 135 3.55 -26.72 0.90
C GLY A 135 3.35 -25.37 1.59
N LEU A 136 3.23 -24.33 0.76
CA LEU A 136 3.13 -22.95 1.22
C LEU A 136 1.78 -22.67 1.89
N TYR A 137 1.78 -21.81 2.90
CA TYR A 137 0.57 -21.27 3.51
C TYR A 137 0.78 -19.82 3.93
N TYR A 138 -0.35 -19.13 4.04
CA TYR A 138 -0.44 -17.73 4.37
C TYR A 138 -0.99 -17.59 5.78
N VAL A 139 -0.34 -16.74 6.58
CA VAL A 139 -0.86 -16.31 7.88
C VAL A 139 -1.62 -15.01 7.65
N MET A 140 -2.91 -15.04 7.95
CA MET A 140 -3.82 -13.93 7.71
C MET A 140 -4.16 -13.21 9.00
N LYS A 141 -4.45 -11.92 8.93
CA LYS A 141 -4.94 -11.14 10.05
C LYS A 141 -5.74 -9.93 9.58
N GLY A 142 -6.89 -9.69 10.21
CA GLY A 142 -7.61 -8.42 10.04
C GLY A 142 -6.81 -7.25 10.60
N ASP A 143 -6.77 -6.13 9.89
CA ASP A 143 -5.98 -4.96 10.29
C ASP A 143 -6.32 -4.48 11.70
N ASN A 144 -7.59 -4.59 12.10
CA ASN A 144 -8.09 -4.22 13.43
C ASN A 144 -8.22 -5.39 14.41
N ASN A 145 -7.88 -6.62 14.01
CA ASN A 145 -7.93 -7.77 14.92
C ASN A 145 -6.74 -7.76 15.89
N GLU A 146 -6.88 -8.30 17.10
CA GLU A 146 -5.74 -8.47 18.01
C GLU A 146 -4.85 -9.65 17.62
N ASN A 147 -5.46 -10.73 17.13
CA ASN A 147 -4.80 -11.99 16.84
C ASN A 147 -4.84 -12.32 15.35
N GLU A 148 -3.91 -13.17 14.91
CA GLU A 148 -3.96 -13.80 13.59
C GLU A 148 -5.16 -14.74 13.46
N ASP A 149 -5.58 -14.97 12.22
CA ASP A 149 -6.63 -15.92 11.90
C ASP A 149 -6.17 -17.33 12.30
N PRO A 150 -7.06 -18.17 12.84
CA PRO A 150 -6.68 -19.47 13.39
C PRO A 150 -6.28 -20.51 12.33
N GLU A 151 -6.48 -20.23 11.05
CA GLU A 151 -6.26 -21.15 9.95
C GLU A 151 -4.99 -20.84 9.16
N ARG A 152 -4.25 -21.90 8.80
CA ARG A 152 -3.21 -21.85 7.76
C ARG A 152 -3.87 -21.85 6.39
N VAL A 153 -4.03 -20.68 5.80
CA VAL A 153 -4.70 -20.50 4.51
C VAL A 153 -3.81 -20.98 3.38
N ARG A 154 -4.34 -21.78 2.47
CA ARG A 154 -3.61 -22.30 1.30
C ARG A 154 -3.98 -21.55 0.03
N PHE A 155 -3.13 -21.65 -1.00
CA PHE A 155 -3.33 -20.97 -2.27
C PHE A 155 -4.69 -21.27 -2.90
N GLU A 156 -5.16 -22.52 -2.84
CA GLU A 156 -6.46 -22.92 -3.40
C GLU A 156 -7.67 -22.28 -2.68
N GLN A 157 -7.47 -21.73 -1.48
CA GLN A 157 -8.50 -21.02 -0.73
C GLN A 157 -8.63 -19.56 -1.18
N LEU A 158 -7.61 -19.00 -1.81
CA LEU A 158 -7.61 -17.60 -2.25
C LEU A 158 -8.60 -17.38 -3.40
N LYS A 159 -9.32 -16.27 -3.32
CA LYS A 159 -10.33 -15.83 -4.30
C LYS A 159 -9.84 -14.64 -5.11
N GLY A 160 -9.20 -13.69 -4.45
CA GLY A 160 -8.72 -12.47 -5.06
C GLY A 160 -7.73 -11.75 -4.17
N VAL A 161 -6.82 -11.02 -4.82
CA VAL A 161 -5.96 -10.01 -4.21
C VAL A 161 -6.58 -8.65 -4.50
N VAL A 162 -6.72 -7.81 -3.48
CA VAL A 162 -7.26 -6.46 -3.60
C VAL A 162 -6.25 -5.57 -4.31
N ILE A 163 -6.70 -4.94 -5.40
CA ILE A 163 -5.88 -3.99 -6.19
C ILE A 163 -6.36 -2.54 -6.03
N ALA A 164 -7.61 -2.34 -5.61
CA ALA A 164 -8.16 -1.03 -5.33
C ALA A 164 -9.26 -1.13 -4.28
N VAL A 165 -9.37 -0.11 -3.43
CA VAL A 165 -10.49 0.11 -2.52
C VAL A 165 -11.19 1.40 -2.93
N VAL A 166 -12.50 1.34 -3.07
CA VAL A 166 -13.37 2.46 -3.44
C VAL A 166 -14.32 2.73 -2.30
N TYR A 167 -14.24 3.93 -1.73
CA TYR A 167 -15.09 4.41 -0.64
C TYR A 167 -16.25 5.26 -1.15
#